data_AF-A0A4Z0FKN4-F1
#
_entry.id   AF-A0A4Z0FKN4-F1
#
_cell.length_a   1.000
_cell.length_b   1.000
_cell.length_c   1.000
_cell.angle_alpha   90.00
_cell.angle_beta   90.00
_cell.angle_gamma   90.00
#
_symmetry.space_group_name_H-M   'P 1'
#
loop_
_entity.id
_entity.type
_entity.pdbx_description
1 polymer ?
#
loop_
_entity_poly.entity_id
_entity_poly.type
_entity_poly.pdbx_seq_one_letter_code
_entity_poly.pdbx_strand_id
1 'polypeptide(L)'
;SYTVRTLPASARPRPGTTVTLTPRADAGEWTRPAQVHALARHFGSLLRHPVTFDDGTGGPGASVNPEPAPWTRTYPTPGARSRALAAYGEEVFGFTPLDTIELDLPAVGLKGIACVLPEAVPAGRRHGHRVHVKGMLLSEQAEEILPEWAFFVRCVVDAESLRPTASRESLYEDDTLAAVRDALAERLRAWISRTAASDPELLGRFLQAHHLAVKSLAVHDDEILRMLLPWLPFETTDGHTTLDEFARTHRTVLVTSSVEEFRQVAAIASAAGLGVVNGGYTYDRELVHRLPEIRPETSVADLDPATLTAHLDPVDRETELAAAAYLALARDALAVFDCDVALRTFHPASAPALS
;
A
#
# COMPACT_ATOMS: atom_id res chain seq x y z
N SER A 1 41.98 -15.87 11.84
CA SER A 1 43.01 -15.15 12.60
C SER A 1 43.61 -14.08 11.70
N TYR A 2 43.90 -12.88 12.21
CA TYR A 2 44.65 -11.87 11.47
C TYR A 2 46.02 -11.69 12.13
N THR A 3 47.04 -11.38 11.34
CA THR A 3 48.37 -11.00 11.83
C THR A 3 48.65 -9.58 11.37
N VAL A 4 49.14 -8.74 12.28
CA VAL A 4 49.52 -7.36 11.97
C VAL A 4 51.04 -7.29 11.88
N ARG A 5 51.56 -6.68 10.82
CA ARG A 5 52.98 -6.46 10.62
C ARG A 5 53.23 -5.06 10.10
N THR A 6 54.12 -4.32 10.76
CA THR A 6 54.58 -3.01 10.31
C THR A 6 55.52 -3.18 9.11
N LEU A 7 55.22 -2.47 8.02
CA LEU A 7 56.08 -2.40 6.84
C LEU A 7 56.92 -1.11 6.86
N PRO A 8 58.11 -1.09 6.25
CA PRO A 8 58.88 0.14 6.08
C PRO A 8 58.11 1.15 5.21
N ALA A 9 58.34 2.45 5.42
CA ALA A 9 57.63 3.52 4.70
C ALA A 9 57.77 3.42 3.16
N SER A 10 58.86 2.84 2.67
CA SER A 10 59.10 2.57 1.25
C SER A 10 58.10 1.57 0.64
N ALA A 11 57.48 0.71 1.45
CA ALA A 11 56.50 -0.27 0.98
C ALA A 11 55.17 0.38 0.55
N ARG A 12 54.90 1.64 0.97
CA ARG A 12 53.71 2.40 0.58
C ARG A 12 54.06 3.89 0.46
N PRO A 13 54.59 4.34 -0.68
CA PRO A 13 55.07 5.71 -0.84
C PRO A 13 53.96 6.76 -0.92
N ARG A 14 52.69 6.34 -1.01
CA ARG A 14 51.51 7.22 -1.06
C ARG A 14 50.56 6.89 0.09
N PRO A 15 49.85 7.89 0.66
CA PRO A 15 48.81 7.66 1.67
C PRO A 15 47.73 6.67 1.20
N GLY A 16 47.20 5.86 2.12
CA GLY A 16 46.08 4.94 1.90
C GLY A 16 46.25 3.59 2.60
N THR A 17 45.38 2.61 2.31
CA THR A 17 45.46 1.20 2.78
C THR A 17 45.33 0.22 1.60
N THR A 18 46.12 -0.85 1.56
CA THR A 18 45.96 -1.94 0.57
C THR A 18 45.52 -3.16 1.34
N VAL A 19 44.39 -3.73 0.96
CA VAL A 19 43.85 -4.97 1.54
C VAL A 19 44.00 -6.07 0.50
N THR A 20 44.74 -7.11 0.84
CA THR A 20 44.89 -8.30 -0.02
C THR A 20 44.14 -9.45 0.64
N LEU A 21 43.17 -10.00 -0.08
CA LEU A 21 42.38 -11.14 0.37
C LEU A 21 42.79 -12.38 -0.42
N THR A 22 43.23 -13.42 0.28
CA THR A 22 43.45 -14.74 -0.32
C THR A 22 42.19 -15.57 -0.10
N PRO A 23 41.49 -16.00 -1.15
CA PRO A 23 40.28 -16.80 -0.99
C PRO A 23 40.63 -18.16 -0.37
N ARG A 24 39.66 -18.73 0.36
CA ARG A 24 39.71 -20.15 0.74
C ARG A 24 39.62 -21.01 -0.53
N ALA A 25 40.04 -22.27 -0.43
CA ALA A 25 40.06 -23.19 -1.56
C ALA A 25 38.68 -23.39 -2.22
N ASP A 26 37.60 -23.27 -1.45
CA ASP A 26 36.20 -23.40 -1.88
C ASP A 26 35.57 -22.07 -2.34
N ALA A 27 36.26 -20.94 -2.19
CA ALA A 27 35.69 -19.61 -2.45
C ALA A 27 36.10 -19.00 -3.82
N GLY A 28 36.67 -19.80 -4.73
CA GLY A 28 37.19 -19.32 -6.02
C GLY A 28 36.13 -18.70 -6.94
N GLU A 29 34.85 -19.05 -6.76
CA GLU A 29 33.75 -18.43 -7.52
C GLU A 29 33.58 -16.93 -7.24
N TRP A 30 33.82 -16.51 -6.00
CA TRP A 30 33.67 -15.12 -5.55
C TRP A 30 34.77 -14.21 -6.07
N THR A 31 35.87 -14.80 -6.54
CA THR A 31 37.00 -14.07 -7.14
C THR A 31 36.93 -13.97 -8.66
N ARG A 32 35.87 -14.49 -9.30
CA ARG A 32 35.69 -14.35 -10.75
C ARG A 32 35.48 -12.87 -11.10
N PRO A 33 36.17 -12.29 -12.10
CA PRO A 33 36.06 -10.87 -12.45
C PRO A 33 34.62 -10.37 -12.62
N ALA A 34 33.79 -11.12 -13.36
CA ALA A 34 32.38 -10.78 -13.55
C ALA A 34 31.58 -10.73 -12.24
N GLN A 35 31.81 -11.68 -11.33
CA GLN A 35 31.15 -11.74 -10.04
C GLN A 35 31.57 -10.55 -9.16
N VAL A 36 32.87 -10.26 -9.09
CA VAL A 36 33.40 -9.12 -8.31
C VAL A 36 32.84 -7.81 -8.83
N HIS A 37 32.83 -7.60 -10.15
CA HIS A 37 32.29 -6.38 -10.74
C HIS A 37 30.79 -6.25 -10.48
N ALA A 38 30.01 -7.33 -10.63
CA ALA A 38 28.58 -7.33 -10.34
C ALA A 38 28.29 -6.98 -8.88
N LEU A 39 29.00 -7.59 -7.93
CA LEU A 39 28.86 -7.28 -6.50
C LEU A 39 29.28 -5.85 -6.18
N ALA A 40 30.39 -5.38 -6.74
CA ALA A 40 30.86 -4.01 -6.54
C ALA A 40 29.80 -2.99 -7.01
N ARG A 41 29.16 -3.23 -8.16
CA ARG A 41 28.07 -2.38 -8.66
C ARG A 41 26.81 -2.51 -7.80
N HIS A 42 26.44 -3.73 -7.42
CA HIS A 42 25.24 -3.99 -6.63
C HIS A 42 25.28 -3.24 -5.29
N PHE A 43 26.41 -3.32 -4.57
CA PHE A 43 26.57 -2.67 -3.26
C PHE A 43 27.01 -1.20 -3.35
N GLY A 44 27.85 -0.86 -4.34
CA GLY A 44 28.61 0.38 -4.36
C GLY A 44 28.25 1.38 -5.46
N SER A 45 27.21 1.12 -6.26
CA SER A 45 26.80 2.01 -7.36
C SER A 45 26.44 3.44 -6.92
N LEU A 46 26.06 3.64 -5.66
CA LEU A 46 25.72 4.95 -5.10
C LEU A 46 26.83 5.53 -4.20
N LEU A 47 28.02 4.91 -4.16
CA LEU A 47 29.14 5.44 -3.37
C LEU A 47 29.54 6.82 -3.87
N ARG A 48 29.89 7.71 -2.93
CA ARG A 48 30.26 9.11 -3.22
C ARG A 48 31.67 9.24 -3.80
N HIS A 49 32.53 8.27 -3.52
CA HIS A 49 33.89 8.22 -4.01
C HIS A 49 33.96 7.34 -5.27
N PRO A 50 34.68 7.75 -6.32
CA PRO A 50 34.87 6.91 -7.51
C PRO A 50 35.51 5.57 -7.13
N VAL A 51 34.91 4.49 -7.60
CA VAL A 51 35.39 3.13 -7.43
C VAL A 51 35.66 2.55 -8.82
N THR A 52 36.87 2.05 -9.01
CA THR A 52 37.31 1.41 -10.26
C THR A 52 37.52 -0.08 -10.03
N PHE A 53 37.01 -0.89 -10.95
CA PHE A 53 37.22 -2.33 -11.00
C PHE A 53 38.25 -2.66 -12.09
N ASP A 54 39.30 -3.37 -11.72
CA ASP A 54 40.34 -3.90 -12.64
C ASP A 54 40.15 -5.42 -12.73
N ASP A 55 40.04 -5.94 -13.94
CA ASP A 55 39.84 -7.36 -14.20
C ASP A 55 41.16 -8.17 -14.27
N GLY A 56 42.30 -7.49 -14.13
CA GLY A 56 43.64 -8.07 -14.16
C GLY A 56 44.17 -8.35 -15.57
N THR A 57 43.44 -7.95 -16.63
CA THR A 57 43.85 -8.15 -18.03
C THR A 57 44.79 -7.06 -18.57
N GLY A 58 45.07 -6.03 -17.76
CA GLY A 58 45.95 -4.91 -18.13
C GLY A 58 45.26 -3.82 -18.97
N GLY A 59 43.94 -3.90 -19.14
CA GLY A 59 43.13 -2.85 -19.76
C GLY A 59 42.80 -1.69 -18.79
N PRO A 60 42.13 -0.62 -19.28
CA PRO A 60 41.62 0.42 -18.41
C PRO A 60 40.54 -0.14 -17.48
N GLY A 61 40.63 0.17 -16.18
CA GLY A 61 39.64 -0.28 -15.20
C GLY A 61 38.23 0.25 -15.49
N ALA A 62 37.21 -0.59 -15.27
CA ALA A 62 35.82 -0.23 -15.41
C ALA A 62 35.35 0.61 -14.20
N SER A 63 34.51 1.61 -14.42
CA SER A 63 33.92 2.37 -13.31
C SER A 63 32.74 1.63 -12.70
N VAL A 64 32.76 1.45 -11.38
CA VAL A 64 31.68 0.82 -10.61
C VAL A 64 30.51 1.80 -10.42
N ASN A 65 30.80 3.08 -10.23
CA ASN A 65 29.84 4.17 -10.00
C ASN A 65 30.14 5.35 -10.95
N PRO A 66 29.93 5.19 -12.27
CA PRO A 66 30.32 6.18 -13.27
C PRO A 66 29.52 7.48 -13.19
N GLU A 67 28.30 7.41 -12.67
CA GLU A 67 27.37 8.52 -12.61
C GLU A 67 26.87 8.69 -11.17
N PRO A 68 26.60 9.92 -10.72
CA PRO A 68 25.99 10.13 -9.41
C PRO A 68 24.56 9.56 -9.40
N ALA A 69 23.96 9.44 -8.21
CA ALA A 69 22.60 8.93 -8.06
C ALA A 69 21.61 9.72 -8.94
N PRO A 70 20.62 9.09 -9.61
CA PRO A 70 19.73 9.79 -10.55
C PRO A 70 19.03 11.03 -9.95
N TRP A 71 18.55 10.95 -8.71
CA TRP A 71 17.94 12.09 -8.00
C TRP A 71 18.90 13.25 -7.72
N THR A 72 20.22 13.05 -7.79
CA THR A 72 21.23 14.11 -7.61
C THR A 72 21.69 14.74 -8.93
N ARG A 73 21.31 14.18 -10.07
CA ARG A 73 21.70 14.70 -11.40
C ARG A 73 20.91 15.95 -11.75
N THR A 74 21.54 16.81 -12.56
CA THR A 74 20.87 17.92 -13.23
C THR A 74 20.30 17.45 -14.56
N TYR A 75 19.06 17.83 -14.84
CA TYR A 75 18.36 17.47 -16.08
C TYR A 75 17.93 18.74 -16.81
N PRO A 76 17.88 18.72 -18.16
CA PRO A 76 17.53 19.89 -18.95
C PRO A 76 16.08 20.34 -18.77
N THR A 77 15.18 19.39 -18.48
CA THR A 77 13.74 19.67 -18.28
C THR A 77 13.17 18.79 -17.17
N PRO A 78 12.05 19.20 -16.53
CA PRO A 78 11.33 18.36 -15.58
C PRO A 78 10.90 17.01 -16.18
N GLY A 79 10.45 16.99 -17.44
CA GLY A 79 10.08 15.76 -18.13
C GLY A 79 11.25 14.81 -18.38
N ALA A 80 12.45 15.34 -18.64
CA ALA A 80 13.65 14.51 -18.76
C ALA A 80 14.05 13.89 -17.40
N ARG A 81 13.91 14.65 -16.31
CA ARG A 81 14.11 14.15 -14.95
C ARG A 81 13.13 13.03 -14.63
N SER A 82 11.83 13.26 -14.80
CA SER A 82 10.78 12.27 -14.53
C SER A 82 11.04 10.94 -15.27
N ARG A 83 11.34 10.98 -16.59
CA ARG A 83 11.68 9.77 -17.35
C ARG A 83 12.93 9.05 -16.84
N ALA A 84 13.96 9.80 -16.45
CA ALA A 84 15.20 9.19 -15.94
C ALA A 84 14.99 8.53 -14.57
N LEU A 85 14.17 9.11 -13.71
CA LEU A 85 13.82 8.52 -12.42
C LEU A 85 12.94 7.27 -12.59
N ALA A 86 11.96 7.31 -13.50
CA ALA A 86 11.14 6.15 -13.83
C ALA A 86 11.99 5.00 -14.41
N ALA A 87 12.91 5.29 -15.34
CA ALA A 87 13.82 4.30 -15.91
C ALA A 87 14.76 3.68 -14.86
N TYR A 88 15.23 4.48 -13.90
CA TYR A 88 16.02 3.95 -12.80
C TYR A 88 15.18 3.05 -11.88
N GLY A 89 13.94 3.44 -11.57
CA GLY A 89 13.00 2.59 -10.83
C GLY A 89 12.77 1.25 -11.52
N GLU A 90 12.61 1.26 -12.84
CA GLU A 90 12.44 0.06 -13.66
C GLU A 90 13.69 -0.83 -13.66
N GLU A 91 14.89 -0.25 -13.79
CA GLU A 91 16.15 -0.99 -13.68
C GLU A 91 16.32 -1.66 -12.31
N VAL A 92 15.98 -0.94 -11.24
CA VAL A 92 16.15 -1.42 -9.86
C VAL A 92 15.10 -2.47 -9.48
N PHE A 93 13.85 -2.30 -9.91
CA PHE A 93 12.74 -3.12 -9.42
C PHE A 93 12.13 -4.09 -10.45
N GLY A 94 12.49 -3.96 -11.73
CA GLY A 94 12.01 -4.82 -12.81
C GLY A 94 10.58 -4.55 -13.26
N PHE A 95 10.02 -3.37 -12.99
CA PHE A 95 8.68 -2.96 -13.46
C PHE A 95 8.65 -1.48 -13.83
N THR A 96 7.81 -1.12 -14.80
CA THR A 96 7.55 0.29 -15.13
C THR A 96 6.55 0.89 -14.13
N PRO A 97 6.92 1.94 -13.38
CA PRO A 97 6.02 2.54 -12.38
C PRO A 97 4.85 3.31 -13.02
N LEU A 98 3.71 3.40 -12.31
CA LEU A 98 2.63 4.34 -12.70
C LEU A 98 3.11 5.77 -12.65
N ASP A 99 3.83 6.10 -11.57
CA ASP A 99 4.47 7.38 -11.35
C ASP A 99 5.64 7.23 -10.38
N THR A 100 6.51 8.23 -10.34
CA THR A 100 7.68 8.26 -9.46
C THR A 100 7.62 9.47 -8.53
N ILE A 101 7.68 9.21 -7.23
CA ILE A 101 7.61 10.21 -6.16
C ILE A 101 9.03 10.50 -5.71
N GLU A 102 9.48 11.75 -5.87
CA GLU A 102 10.78 12.16 -5.32
C GLU A 102 10.73 12.24 -3.79
N LEU A 103 11.68 11.59 -3.14
CA LEU A 103 11.83 11.59 -1.68
C LEU A 103 13.06 12.44 -1.36
N ASP A 104 12.85 13.64 -0.81
CA ASP A 104 13.94 14.51 -0.33
C ASP A 104 13.61 15.00 1.08
N LEU A 105 14.40 14.53 2.04
CA LEU A 105 14.35 14.91 3.45
C LEU A 105 15.71 15.47 3.87
N PRO A 106 15.97 16.78 3.64
CA PRO A 106 17.27 17.39 3.91
C PRO A 106 17.70 17.30 5.37
N ALA A 107 16.75 17.35 6.32
CA ALA A 107 17.03 17.31 7.76
C ALA A 107 17.75 16.03 8.21
N VAL A 108 17.55 14.92 7.50
CA VAL A 108 18.16 13.61 7.81
C VAL A 108 19.14 13.15 6.71
N GLY A 109 19.34 13.99 5.69
CA GLY A 109 20.17 13.67 4.52
C GLY A 109 19.65 12.47 3.75
N LEU A 110 18.33 12.31 3.62
CA LEU A 110 17.73 11.23 2.85
C LEU A 110 17.30 11.75 1.48
N LYS A 111 17.74 11.06 0.43
CA LYS A 111 17.29 11.29 -0.95
C LYS A 111 16.96 9.98 -1.64
N GLY A 112 15.98 9.99 -2.52
CA GLY A 112 15.58 8.79 -3.24
C GLY A 112 14.34 9.00 -4.07
N ILE A 113 13.76 7.87 -4.48
CA ILE A 113 12.47 7.82 -5.15
C ILE A 113 11.60 6.71 -4.57
N ALA A 114 10.29 6.92 -4.61
CA ALA A 114 9.29 5.87 -4.47
C ALA A 114 8.59 5.64 -5.82
N CYS A 115 8.57 4.40 -6.27
CA CYS A 115 7.95 3.96 -7.51
C CYS A 115 6.55 3.42 -7.20
N VAL A 116 5.51 4.07 -7.72
CA VAL A 116 4.12 3.63 -7.59
C VAL A 116 3.91 2.39 -8.45
N LEU A 117 3.39 1.32 -7.85
CA LEU A 117 3.25 0.03 -8.51
C LEU A 117 2.16 0.08 -9.60
N PRO A 118 2.39 -0.55 -10.77
CA PRO A 118 1.42 -0.61 -11.88
C PRO A 118 0.18 -1.44 -11.58
N GLU A 119 0.29 -2.40 -10.66
CA GLU A 119 -0.73 -3.40 -10.38
C GLU A 119 -1.01 -3.49 -8.89
N ALA A 120 -2.20 -4.00 -8.55
CA ALA A 120 -2.62 -4.21 -7.18
C ALA A 120 -1.72 -5.20 -6.45
N VAL A 121 -1.42 -4.90 -5.19
CA VAL A 121 -0.69 -5.80 -4.30
C VAL A 121 -1.69 -6.47 -3.37
N PRO A 122 -1.68 -7.81 -3.24
CA PRO A 122 -2.51 -8.49 -2.26
C PRO A 122 -2.24 -7.97 -0.85
N ALA A 123 -3.29 -7.77 -0.07
CA ALA A 123 -3.20 -7.35 1.33
C ALA A 123 -2.25 -8.29 2.11
N GLY A 124 -1.32 -7.71 2.88
CA GLY A 124 -0.35 -8.46 3.68
C GLY A 124 0.94 -8.86 2.93
N ARG A 125 1.04 -8.64 1.61
CA ARG A 125 2.32 -8.77 0.90
C ARG A 125 3.09 -7.46 0.99
N ARG A 126 4.18 -7.48 1.77
CA ARG A 126 5.11 -6.35 1.87
C ARG A 126 6.14 -6.46 0.75
N HIS A 127 6.51 -5.31 0.21
CA HIS A 127 7.57 -5.22 -0.77
C HIS A 127 8.84 -4.72 -0.12
N GLY A 128 9.94 -5.39 -0.40
CA GLY A 128 11.25 -4.90 -0.01
C GLY A 128 11.58 -3.54 -0.60
N HIS A 129 12.01 -2.64 0.26
CA HIS A 129 12.57 -1.35 -0.10
C HIS A 129 14.10 -1.41 -0.16
N ARG A 130 14.67 -0.72 -1.14
CA ARG A 130 16.11 -0.70 -1.38
C ARG A 130 16.74 0.47 -0.65
N VAL A 131 17.33 0.22 0.51
CA VAL A 131 17.92 1.26 1.37
C VAL A 131 19.43 1.23 1.26
N HIS A 132 20.00 2.41 1.00
CA HIS A 132 21.42 2.68 1.07
C HIS A 132 21.70 3.59 2.25
N VAL A 133 22.84 3.37 2.91
CA VAL A 133 23.34 4.25 3.95
C VAL A 133 24.70 4.77 3.52
N LYS A 134 24.79 6.09 3.31
CA LYS A 134 26.01 6.78 2.84
C LYS A 134 26.51 6.21 1.50
N GLY A 135 25.60 5.86 0.60
CA GLY A 135 25.86 5.34 -0.73
C GLY A 135 26.16 3.84 -0.80
N MET A 136 26.24 3.14 0.34
CA MET A 136 26.41 1.69 0.40
C MET A 136 25.05 1.02 0.55
N LEU A 137 24.73 0.04 -0.28
CA LEU A 137 23.53 -0.77 -0.14
C LEU A 137 23.53 -1.47 1.22
N LEU A 138 22.45 -1.29 1.98
CA LEU A 138 22.23 -1.95 3.25
C LEU A 138 21.32 -3.16 3.07
N SER A 139 20.16 -2.95 2.46
CA SER A 139 19.14 -3.98 2.31
C SER A 139 18.27 -3.68 1.10
N GLU A 140 17.77 -4.75 0.48
CA GLU A 140 16.74 -4.69 -0.56
C GLU A 140 15.34 -5.01 -0.01
N GLN A 141 15.26 -5.35 1.28
CA GLN A 141 14.06 -5.81 1.96
C GLN A 141 13.77 -5.02 3.26
N ALA A 142 14.15 -3.74 3.30
CA ALA A 142 13.94 -2.90 4.48
C ALA A 142 12.48 -2.40 4.54
N GLU A 143 11.55 -3.24 5.00
CA GLU A 143 10.13 -2.91 5.12
C GLU A 143 9.85 -1.76 6.11
N GLU A 144 10.72 -1.59 7.10
CA GLU A 144 10.57 -0.66 8.23
C GLU A 144 10.68 0.83 7.86
N ILE A 145 11.17 1.14 6.65
CA ILE A 145 11.43 2.52 6.19
C ILE A 145 10.15 3.28 5.81
N LEU A 146 9.09 2.57 5.41
CA LEU A 146 7.81 3.16 5.03
C LEU A 146 6.70 2.72 6.01
N PRO A 147 5.61 3.50 6.13
CA PRO A 147 4.47 3.10 6.93
C PRO A 147 3.72 1.92 6.30
N GLU A 148 3.01 1.14 7.11
CA GLU A 148 2.38 -0.11 6.66
C GLU A 148 1.34 0.08 5.55
N TRP A 149 0.66 1.22 5.50
CA TRP A 149 -0.33 1.55 4.47
C TRP A 149 0.31 1.88 3.11
N ALA A 150 1.62 2.17 3.05
CA ALA A 150 2.32 2.57 1.83
C ALA A 150 2.76 1.38 0.94
N PHE A 151 2.07 0.25 1.03
CA PHE A 151 2.39 -0.96 0.24
C PHE A 151 2.19 -0.80 -1.28
N PHE A 152 1.59 0.30 -1.73
CA PHE A 152 1.43 0.65 -3.14
C PHE A 152 2.71 1.20 -3.81
N VAL A 153 3.79 1.41 -3.03
CA VAL A 153 5.08 1.86 -3.58
C VAL A 153 6.23 0.91 -3.22
N ARG A 154 7.28 0.96 -4.04
CA ARG A 154 8.62 0.51 -3.65
C ARG A 154 9.59 1.67 -3.72
N CYS A 155 10.34 1.90 -2.64
CA CYS A 155 11.32 2.99 -2.61
C CYS A 155 12.75 2.50 -2.71
N VAL A 156 13.57 3.35 -3.33
CA VAL A 156 15.04 3.27 -3.29
C VAL A 156 15.55 4.59 -2.74
N VAL A 157 16.23 4.52 -1.60
CA VAL A 157 16.69 5.70 -0.85
C VAL A 157 18.16 5.57 -0.46
N ASP A 158 18.86 6.69 -0.39
CA ASP A 158 20.15 6.84 0.28
C ASP A 158 19.98 7.80 1.46
N ALA A 159 20.37 7.34 2.65
CA ALA A 159 20.25 8.10 3.88
C ALA A 159 21.62 8.29 4.57
N GLU A 160 21.85 9.47 5.13
CA GLU A 160 23.07 9.76 5.90
C GLU A 160 22.96 9.43 7.38
N SER A 161 21.79 9.67 7.96
CA SER A 161 21.56 9.69 9.41
C SER A 161 20.99 8.40 9.98
N LEU A 162 20.52 7.48 9.12
CA LEU A 162 19.96 6.20 9.55
C LEU A 162 21.05 5.23 10.02
N ARG A 163 20.72 4.43 11.04
CA ARG A 163 21.63 3.47 11.65
C ARG A 163 21.31 2.06 11.18
N PRO A 164 22.29 1.33 10.59
CA PRO A 164 22.12 -0.09 10.34
C PRO A 164 22.24 -0.90 11.63
N THR A 165 21.63 -2.08 11.65
CA THR A 165 21.88 -3.09 12.68
C THR A 165 23.32 -3.61 12.62
N ALA A 166 23.75 -4.37 13.64
CA ALA A 166 25.09 -4.94 13.70
C ALA A 166 25.38 -5.90 12.53
N SER A 167 24.37 -6.65 12.06
CA SER A 167 24.48 -7.51 10.87
C SER A 167 24.55 -6.72 9.56
N ARG A 168 24.11 -5.45 9.58
CA ARG A 168 23.94 -4.60 8.39
C ARG A 168 22.98 -5.20 7.36
N GLU A 169 21.92 -5.85 7.82
CA GLU A 169 20.88 -6.43 6.95
C GLU A 169 19.54 -5.67 7.08
N SER A 170 19.42 -4.81 8.08
CA SER A 170 18.23 -4.02 8.39
C SER A 170 18.60 -2.70 9.07
N LEU A 171 17.63 -1.82 9.21
CA LEU A 171 17.73 -0.60 9.99
C LEU A 171 17.48 -0.89 11.47
N TYR A 172 18.14 -0.13 12.33
CA TYR A 172 17.89 -0.18 13.76
C TYR A 172 16.63 0.62 14.08
N GLU A 173 15.65 0.00 14.75
CA GLU A 173 14.41 0.68 15.14
C GLU A 173 14.68 1.68 16.28
N ASP A 174 14.75 2.97 15.93
CA ASP A 174 14.95 4.08 16.84
C ASP A 174 14.06 5.29 16.47
N ASP A 175 14.09 6.34 17.31
CA ASP A 175 13.32 7.57 17.08
C ASP A 175 13.67 8.27 15.76
N THR A 176 14.90 8.07 15.25
CA THR A 176 15.31 8.67 13.97
C THR A 176 14.61 7.95 12.82
N LEU A 177 14.57 6.62 12.84
CA LEU A 177 13.83 5.84 11.85
C LEU A 177 12.34 6.16 11.90
N ALA A 178 11.74 6.25 13.09
CA ALA A 178 10.34 6.63 13.24
C ALA A 178 10.05 8.01 12.62
N ALA A 179 10.86 9.02 12.94
CA ALA A 179 10.70 10.37 12.36
C ALA A 179 10.92 10.40 10.83
N VAL A 180 11.85 9.59 10.30
CA VAL A 180 12.03 9.44 8.85
C VAL A 180 10.81 8.81 8.21
N ARG A 181 10.26 7.74 8.80
CA ARG A 181 9.06 7.05 8.31
C ARG A 181 7.86 8.00 8.26
N ASP A 182 7.66 8.81 9.29
CA ASP A 182 6.60 9.82 9.32
C ASP A 182 6.82 10.90 8.25
N ALA A 183 8.04 11.41 8.10
CA ALA A 183 8.34 12.40 7.06
C ALA A 183 8.18 11.84 5.64
N LEU A 184 8.48 10.55 5.42
CA LEU A 184 8.20 9.87 4.15
C LEU A 184 6.69 9.67 3.95
N ALA A 185 5.95 9.32 4.99
CA ALA A 185 4.50 9.22 4.98
C ALA A 185 3.86 10.52 4.47
N GLU A 186 4.32 11.67 4.98
CA GLU A 186 3.86 12.99 4.52
C GLU A 186 4.17 13.27 3.05
N ARG A 187 5.33 12.82 2.52
CA ARG A 187 5.65 12.96 1.09
C ARG A 187 4.71 12.15 0.21
N LEU A 188 4.35 10.95 0.64
CA LEU A 188 3.41 10.08 -0.05
C LEU A 188 1.98 10.65 0.01
N ARG A 189 1.53 11.13 1.18
CA ARG A 189 0.23 11.82 1.33
C ARG A 189 0.13 13.05 0.43
N ALA A 190 1.18 13.87 0.41
CA ALA A 190 1.24 15.04 -0.43
C ALA A 190 1.22 14.68 -1.93
N TRP A 191 1.80 13.54 -2.33
CA TRP A 191 1.68 13.05 -3.71
C TRP A 191 0.24 12.67 -4.04
N ILE A 192 -0.43 11.87 -3.21
CA ILE A 192 -1.85 11.50 -3.40
C ILE A 192 -2.70 12.77 -3.55
N SER A 193 -2.47 13.74 -2.67
CA SER A 193 -3.18 15.02 -2.64
C SER A 193 -3.00 15.83 -3.92
N ARG A 194 -1.77 15.94 -4.41
CA ARG A 194 -1.49 16.64 -5.67
C ARG A 194 -2.12 15.90 -6.85
N THR A 195 -1.95 14.58 -6.93
CA THR A 195 -2.50 13.75 -8.00
C THR A 195 -4.02 13.91 -8.08
N ALA A 196 -4.71 13.89 -6.94
CA ALA A 196 -6.16 14.09 -6.91
C ALA A 196 -6.61 15.47 -7.40
N ALA A 197 -5.79 16.51 -7.19
CA ALA A 197 -6.10 17.88 -7.62
C ALA A 197 -5.71 18.17 -9.08
N SER A 198 -4.64 17.54 -9.61
CA SER A 198 -4.05 17.92 -10.90
C SER A 198 -4.18 16.88 -12.00
N ASP A 199 -4.37 15.60 -11.69
CA ASP A 199 -4.38 14.52 -12.68
C ASP A 199 -5.40 13.41 -12.33
N PRO A 200 -6.69 13.63 -12.68
CA PRO A 200 -7.74 12.65 -12.44
C PRO A 200 -7.55 11.31 -13.15
N GLU A 201 -6.84 11.30 -14.29
CA GLU A 201 -6.58 10.07 -15.06
C GLU A 201 -5.57 9.18 -14.31
N LEU A 202 -4.46 9.78 -13.84
CA LEU A 202 -3.50 9.08 -13.00
C LEU A 202 -4.13 8.65 -11.68
N LEU A 203 -4.95 9.50 -11.04
CA LEU A 203 -5.68 9.14 -9.83
C LEU A 203 -6.57 7.91 -10.08
N GLY A 204 -7.35 7.90 -11.17
CA GLY A 204 -8.23 6.78 -11.50
C GLY A 204 -7.47 5.47 -11.66
N ARG A 205 -6.35 5.48 -12.40
CA ARG A 205 -5.46 4.31 -12.55
C ARG A 205 -4.87 3.87 -11.21
N PHE A 206 -4.43 4.82 -10.39
CA PHE A 206 -3.90 4.54 -9.06
C PHE A 206 -4.96 3.88 -8.16
N LEU A 207 -6.18 4.42 -8.10
CA LEU A 207 -7.26 3.89 -7.26
C LEU A 207 -7.76 2.53 -7.74
N GLN A 208 -7.81 2.31 -9.06
CA GLN A 208 -8.17 1.00 -9.61
C GLN A 208 -7.24 -0.10 -9.07
N ALA A 209 -5.93 0.17 -9.00
CA ALA A 209 -4.95 -0.78 -8.47
C ALA A 209 -4.87 -0.78 -6.94
N HIS A 210 -5.00 0.38 -6.28
CA HIS A 210 -4.57 0.58 -4.89
C HIS A 210 -5.63 1.14 -3.94
N HIS A 211 -6.92 1.07 -4.29
CA HIS A 211 -8.00 1.54 -3.42
C HIS A 211 -7.91 0.99 -1.99
N LEU A 212 -7.46 -0.26 -1.78
CA LEU A 212 -7.30 -0.82 -0.44
C LEU A 212 -6.22 -0.09 0.39
N ALA A 213 -5.09 0.27 -0.23
CA ALA A 213 -4.03 1.04 0.44
C ALA A 213 -4.53 2.42 0.83
N VAL A 214 -5.31 3.03 -0.06
CA VAL A 214 -5.94 4.32 0.17
C VAL A 214 -6.99 4.24 1.28
N LYS A 215 -7.83 3.19 1.29
CA LYS A 215 -8.80 2.95 2.36
C LYS A 215 -8.11 2.80 3.72
N SER A 216 -7.01 2.05 3.78
CA SER A 216 -6.19 1.91 5.00
C SER A 216 -5.66 3.25 5.52
N LEU A 217 -5.21 4.13 4.62
CA LEU A 217 -4.77 5.48 4.98
C LEU A 217 -5.94 6.35 5.45
N ALA A 218 -7.05 6.34 4.70
CA ALA A 218 -8.20 7.20 4.93
C ALA A 218 -8.92 6.90 6.26
N VAL A 219 -8.83 5.67 6.77
CA VAL A 219 -9.33 5.30 8.10
C VAL A 219 -8.72 6.16 9.21
N HIS A 220 -7.49 6.61 9.05
CA HIS A 220 -6.76 7.37 10.08
C HIS A 220 -6.51 8.84 9.70
N ASP A 221 -7.05 9.32 8.57
CA ASP A 221 -6.79 10.67 8.06
C ASP A 221 -8.05 11.29 7.44
N ASP A 222 -8.62 12.27 8.14
CA ASP A 222 -9.84 13.00 7.76
C ASP A 222 -9.68 13.80 6.47
N GLU A 223 -8.49 14.35 6.21
CA GLU A 223 -8.24 15.17 5.04
C GLU A 223 -8.18 14.29 3.79
N ILE A 224 -7.44 13.18 3.88
CA ILE A 224 -7.37 12.17 2.83
C ILE A 224 -8.75 11.55 2.59
N LEU A 225 -9.47 11.19 3.64
CA LEU A 225 -10.82 10.64 3.51
C LEU A 225 -11.74 11.62 2.80
N ARG A 226 -11.76 12.90 3.20
CA ARG A 226 -12.58 13.94 2.55
C ARG A 226 -12.24 14.12 1.07
N MET A 227 -10.95 14.08 0.74
CA MET A 227 -10.48 14.26 -0.63
C MET A 227 -10.82 13.08 -1.53
N LEU A 228 -10.72 11.85 -1.01
CA LEU A 228 -10.85 10.63 -1.79
C LEU A 228 -12.24 10.01 -1.74
N LEU A 229 -13.12 10.50 -0.86
CA LEU A 229 -14.53 10.11 -0.79
C LEU A 229 -15.24 10.08 -2.15
N PRO A 230 -15.02 11.06 -3.08
CA PRO A 230 -15.65 11.05 -4.40
C PRO A 230 -15.12 9.99 -5.37
N TRP A 231 -14.11 9.20 -4.96
CA TRP A 231 -13.41 8.27 -5.83
C TRP A 231 -13.31 6.85 -5.26
N LEU A 232 -13.44 6.70 -3.94
CA LEU A 232 -13.34 5.39 -3.29
C LEU A 232 -14.57 4.54 -3.61
N PRO A 233 -14.39 3.35 -4.22
CA PRO A 233 -15.52 2.49 -4.57
C PRO A 233 -15.98 1.66 -3.36
N PHE A 234 -17.29 1.50 -3.24
CA PHE A 234 -17.96 0.67 -2.24
C PHE A 234 -19.04 -0.18 -2.92
N GLU A 235 -19.23 -1.39 -2.44
CA GLU A 235 -20.35 -2.23 -2.84
C GLU A 235 -21.59 -1.79 -2.05
N THR A 236 -22.65 -1.40 -2.77
CA THR A 236 -23.87 -0.84 -2.18
C THR A 236 -25.12 -1.40 -2.86
N THR A 237 -26.30 -1.12 -2.30
CA THR A 237 -27.60 -1.43 -2.91
C THR A 237 -27.86 -0.77 -4.25
N ASP A 238 -27.11 0.29 -4.58
CA ASP A 238 -27.15 1.00 -5.86
C ASP A 238 -26.05 0.48 -6.82
N GLY A 239 -25.38 -0.62 -6.46
CA GLY A 239 -24.24 -1.18 -7.18
C GLY A 239 -22.91 -0.69 -6.64
N HIS A 240 -21.88 -0.73 -7.49
CA HIS A 240 -20.55 -0.21 -7.14
C HIS A 240 -20.51 1.29 -7.39
N THR A 241 -20.56 2.08 -6.32
CA THR A 241 -20.55 3.55 -6.35
C THR A 241 -19.60 4.08 -5.27
N THR A 242 -19.39 5.38 -5.26
CA THR A 242 -18.59 6.04 -4.22
C THR A 242 -19.46 6.44 -3.05
N LEU A 243 -18.91 6.54 -1.83
CA LEU A 243 -19.69 6.98 -0.67
C LEU A 243 -20.24 8.39 -0.87
N ASP A 244 -19.52 9.27 -1.57
CA ASP A 244 -19.99 10.62 -1.82
C ASP A 244 -21.21 10.66 -2.74
N GLU A 245 -21.23 9.82 -3.78
CA GLU A 245 -22.41 9.66 -4.64
C GLU A 245 -23.57 9.00 -3.89
N PHE A 246 -23.29 7.92 -3.16
CA PHE A 246 -24.28 7.18 -2.39
C PHE A 246 -24.97 8.06 -1.33
N ALA A 247 -24.20 8.86 -0.60
CA ALA A 247 -24.70 9.76 0.44
C ALA A 247 -25.57 10.91 -0.08
N ARG A 248 -25.49 11.26 -1.37
CA ARG A 248 -26.38 12.24 -1.99
C ARG A 248 -27.77 11.66 -2.25
N THR A 249 -27.84 10.37 -2.55
CA THR A 249 -29.09 9.64 -2.79
C THR A 249 -29.75 9.22 -1.47
N HIS A 250 -28.93 8.75 -0.51
CA HIS A 250 -29.39 8.18 0.75
C HIS A 250 -28.92 9.01 1.94
N ARG A 251 -29.85 9.72 2.61
CA ARG A 251 -29.53 10.48 3.83
C ARG A 251 -29.18 9.57 5.02
N THR A 252 -29.77 8.38 5.04
CA THR A 252 -29.47 7.33 6.01
C THR A 252 -28.73 6.22 5.30
N VAL A 253 -27.49 5.97 5.71
CA VAL A 253 -26.65 4.90 5.19
C VAL A 253 -26.57 3.79 6.24
N LEU A 254 -27.05 2.61 5.88
CA LEU A 254 -26.99 1.42 6.70
C LEU A 254 -25.78 0.58 6.31
N VAL A 255 -25.14 -0.07 7.27
CA VAL A 255 -23.90 -0.81 7.05
C VAL A 255 -24.03 -2.23 7.59
N THR A 256 -23.76 -3.22 6.73
CA THR A 256 -23.71 -4.62 7.18
C THR A 256 -22.39 -4.92 7.90
N SER A 257 -22.38 -5.98 8.70
CA SER A 257 -21.19 -6.48 9.39
C SER A 257 -20.32 -7.39 8.51
N SER A 258 -20.91 -8.01 7.48
CA SER A 258 -20.21 -8.95 6.59
C SER A 258 -20.70 -8.91 5.14
N VAL A 259 -19.89 -9.50 4.25
CA VAL A 259 -20.22 -9.67 2.83
C VAL A 259 -21.40 -10.61 2.65
N GLU A 260 -21.49 -11.63 3.51
CA GLU A 260 -22.57 -12.61 3.45
C GLU A 260 -23.91 -11.97 3.86
N GLU A 261 -23.92 -11.22 4.96
CA GLU A 261 -25.08 -10.44 5.38
C GLU A 261 -25.54 -9.48 4.27
N PHE A 262 -24.60 -8.76 3.64
CA PHE A 262 -24.92 -7.87 2.53
C PHE A 262 -25.58 -8.61 1.36
N ARG A 263 -25.04 -9.75 0.93
CA ARG A 263 -25.61 -10.54 -0.17
C ARG A 263 -27.03 -11.02 0.13
N GLN A 264 -27.32 -11.36 1.38
CA GLN A 264 -28.64 -11.82 1.79
C GLN A 264 -29.67 -10.69 1.76
N VAL A 265 -29.28 -9.47 2.12
CA VAL A 265 -30.22 -8.35 2.33
C VAL A 265 -30.29 -7.37 1.15
N ALA A 266 -29.27 -7.30 0.30
CA ALA A 266 -29.12 -6.22 -0.69
C ALA A 266 -30.31 -6.11 -1.66
N ALA A 267 -30.85 -7.23 -2.14
CA ALA A 267 -31.98 -7.23 -3.08
C ALA A 267 -33.26 -6.67 -2.43
N ILE A 268 -33.51 -7.02 -1.17
CA ILE A 268 -34.70 -6.58 -0.42
C ILE A 268 -34.53 -5.12 -0.02
N ALA A 269 -33.36 -4.75 0.49
CA ALA A 269 -33.03 -3.38 0.84
C ALA A 269 -33.16 -2.42 -0.36
N SER A 270 -32.61 -2.82 -1.52
CA SER A 270 -32.72 -2.05 -2.76
C SER A 270 -34.18 -1.86 -3.20
N ALA A 271 -35.00 -2.91 -3.14
CA ALA A 271 -36.43 -2.82 -3.47
C ALA A 271 -37.22 -1.94 -2.48
N ALA A 272 -36.82 -1.92 -1.21
CA ALA A 272 -37.38 -1.05 -0.17
C ALA A 272 -36.85 0.40 -0.24
N GLY A 273 -35.91 0.69 -1.15
CA GLY A 273 -35.26 2.01 -1.27
C GLY A 273 -34.32 2.35 -0.11
N LEU A 274 -33.81 1.34 0.60
CA LEU A 274 -32.88 1.50 1.71
C LEU A 274 -31.44 1.57 1.18
N GLY A 275 -30.71 2.62 1.57
CA GLY A 275 -29.30 2.76 1.27
C GLY A 275 -28.44 1.88 2.17
N VAL A 276 -28.07 0.68 1.70
CA VAL A 276 -27.17 -0.23 2.43
C VAL A 276 -25.81 -0.33 1.74
N VAL A 277 -24.73 -0.25 2.52
CA VAL A 277 -23.34 -0.48 2.10
C VAL A 277 -22.84 -1.80 2.69
N ASN A 278 -22.08 -2.55 1.88
CA ASN A 278 -21.38 -3.74 2.36
C ASN A 278 -20.22 -3.36 3.27
N GLY A 279 -20.37 -3.56 4.58
CA GLY A 279 -19.29 -3.33 5.55
C GLY A 279 -18.33 -4.51 5.74
N GLY A 280 -18.52 -5.61 5.00
CA GLY A 280 -17.73 -6.83 5.16
C GLY A 280 -16.33 -6.80 4.57
N TYR A 281 -15.99 -5.78 3.78
CA TYR A 281 -14.64 -5.59 3.24
C TYR A 281 -13.73 -4.87 4.24
N THR A 282 -12.43 -5.10 4.14
CA THR A 282 -11.42 -4.47 4.99
C THR A 282 -11.53 -2.95 4.92
N TYR A 283 -11.62 -2.30 6.08
CA TYR A 283 -11.78 -0.86 6.28
C TYR A 283 -13.15 -0.28 5.90
N ASP A 284 -13.96 -0.94 5.06
CA ASP A 284 -15.19 -0.35 4.53
C ASP A 284 -16.14 0.09 5.64
N ARG A 285 -16.49 -0.81 6.56
CA ARG A 285 -17.36 -0.49 7.70
C ARG A 285 -16.87 0.70 8.51
N GLU A 286 -15.58 0.75 8.84
CA GLU A 286 -14.99 1.86 9.60
C GLU A 286 -15.06 3.17 8.81
N LEU A 287 -14.73 3.15 7.52
CA LEU A 287 -14.81 4.31 6.64
C LEU A 287 -16.24 4.83 6.50
N VAL A 288 -17.24 3.95 6.35
CA VAL A 288 -18.64 4.38 6.28
C VAL A 288 -19.07 5.02 7.59
N HIS A 289 -18.71 4.44 8.74
CA HIS A 289 -19.03 5.03 10.06
C HIS A 289 -18.40 6.40 10.30
N ARG A 290 -17.29 6.72 9.62
CA ARG A 290 -16.67 8.04 9.64
C ARG A 290 -17.29 9.05 8.69
N LEU A 291 -18.18 8.63 7.78
CA LEU A 291 -18.85 9.53 6.83
C LEU A 291 -19.52 10.76 7.48
N PRO A 292 -20.19 10.69 8.64
CA PRO A 292 -20.81 11.85 9.29
C PRO A 292 -19.80 12.91 9.74
N GLU A 293 -18.54 12.55 9.96
CA GLU A 293 -17.47 13.51 10.30
C GLU A 293 -17.14 14.45 9.13
N ILE A 294 -17.40 14.00 7.90
CA ILE A 294 -17.13 14.73 6.67
C ILE A 294 -18.41 15.29 6.05
N ARG A 295 -19.51 14.55 6.18
CA ARG A 295 -20.85 14.89 5.69
C ARG A 295 -21.85 14.88 6.86
N PRO A 296 -21.92 15.94 7.68
CA PRO A 296 -22.76 15.97 8.89
C PRO A 296 -24.25 15.77 8.66
N GLU A 297 -24.72 15.96 7.42
CA GLU A 297 -26.10 15.72 7.00
C GLU A 297 -26.46 14.24 6.76
N THR A 298 -25.46 13.37 6.70
CA THR A 298 -25.64 11.93 6.50
C THR A 298 -25.58 11.20 7.83
N SER A 299 -26.61 10.42 8.14
CA SER A 299 -26.61 9.52 9.31
C SER A 299 -26.14 8.14 8.89
N VAL A 300 -25.26 7.53 9.69
CA VAL A 300 -24.78 6.16 9.48
C VAL A 300 -25.18 5.29 10.66
N ALA A 301 -25.67 4.09 10.38
CA ALA A 301 -26.01 3.10 11.39
C ALA A 301 -25.70 1.69 10.89
N ASP A 302 -25.51 0.77 11.84
CA ASP A 302 -25.48 -0.65 11.49
C ASP A 302 -26.86 -1.12 11.07
N LEU A 303 -26.89 -2.02 10.09
CA LEU A 303 -28.13 -2.65 9.67
C LEU A 303 -28.63 -3.57 10.79
N ASP A 304 -29.72 -3.16 11.43
CA ASP A 304 -30.49 -4.04 12.32
C ASP A 304 -31.43 -4.91 11.46
N PRO A 305 -31.39 -6.25 11.57
CA PRO A 305 -32.32 -7.14 10.88
C PRO A 305 -33.80 -6.76 11.06
N ALA A 306 -34.17 -6.20 12.22
CA ALA A 306 -35.53 -5.74 12.48
C ALA A 306 -35.93 -4.56 11.58
N THR A 307 -34.97 -3.74 11.14
CA THR A 307 -35.19 -2.63 10.19
C THR A 307 -35.69 -3.16 8.86
N LEU A 308 -35.11 -4.24 8.35
CA LEU A 308 -35.60 -4.87 7.12
C LEU A 308 -37.01 -5.41 7.30
N THR A 309 -37.28 -6.11 8.40
CA THR A 309 -38.61 -6.67 8.69
C THR A 309 -39.69 -5.60 8.79
N ALA A 310 -39.37 -4.42 9.34
CA ALA A 310 -40.29 -3.30 9.43
C ALA A 310 -40.66 -2.70 8.05
N HIS A 311 -39.80 -2.86 7.05
CA HIS A 311 -40.04 -2.42 5.67
C HIS A 311 -40.68 -3.50 4.80
N LEU A 312 -40.91 -4.71 5.34
CA LEU A 312 -41.65 -5.74 4.62
C LEU A 312 -43.15 -5.54 4.77
N ASP A 313 -43.85 -5.53 3.64
CA ASP A 313 -45.30 -5.36 3.63
C ASP A 313 -46.00 -6.59 4.24
N PRO A 314 -47.16 -6.39 4.90
CA PRO A 314 -48.03 -7.50 5.25
C PRO A 314 -48.52 -8.20 3.98
N VAL A 315 -48.63 -9.52 4.05
CA VAL A 315 -49.37 -10.29 3.04
C VAL A 315 -50.86 -9.94 3.11
N ASP A 316 -51.53 -10.07 1.98
CA ASP A 316 -52.98 -9.97 1.97
C ASP A 316 -53.61 -11.10 2.80
N ARG A 317 -54.83 -10.84 3.28
CA ARG A 317 -55.52 -11.72 4.23
C ARG A 317 -55.86 -13.09 3.66
N GLU A 318 -56.02 -13.21 2.34
CA GLU A 318 -56.33 -14.48 1.69
C GLU A 318 -55.09 -15.38 1.66
N THR A 319 -53.92 -14.81 1.31
CA THR A 319 -52.62 -15.49 1.37
C THR A 319 -52.26 -15.91 2.79
N GLU A 320 -52.49 -15.04 3.78
CA GLU A 320 -52.23 -15.35 5.19
C GLU A 320 -53.09 -16.52 5.70
N LEU A 321 -54.38 -16.55 5.34
CA LEU A 321 -55.29 -17.66 5.65
C LEU A 321 -54.86 -18.96 4.97
N ALA A 322 -54.43 -18.89 3.71
CA ALA A 322 -53.96 -20.06 2.96
C ALA A 322 -52.67 -20.66 3.56
N ALA A 323 -51.78 -19.82 4.10
CA ALA A 323 -50.53 -20.24 4.72
C ALA A 323 -50.67 -20.65 6.21
N ALA A 324 -51.83 -20.45 6.83
CA ALA A 324 -52.01 -20.60 8.29
C ALA A 324 -51.58 -21.97 8.84
N ALA A 325 -51.90 -23.06 8.13
CA ALA A 325 -51.51 -24.42 8.54
C ALA A 325 -49.99 -24.62 8.49
N TYR A 326 -49.31 -24.02 7.51
CA TYR A 326 -47.86 -24.06 7.39
C TYR A 326 -47.18 -23.22 8.48
N LEU A 327 -47.70 -22.01 8.75
CA LEU A 327 -47.18 -21.14 9.81
C LEU A 327 -47.31 -21.78 11.20
N ALA A 328 -48.40 -22.51 11.46
CA ALA A 328 -48.56 -23.26 12.71
C ALA A 328 -47.47 -24.34 12.87
N LEU A 329 -47.20 -25.13 11.82
CA LEU A 329 -46.13 -26.13 11.84
C LEU A 329 -44.75 -25.51 12.00
N ALA A 330 -44.48 -24.39 11.32
CA ALA A 330 -43.21 -23.68 11.42
C ALA A 330 -42.98 -23.13 12.83
N ARG A 331 -44.01 -22.54 13.46
CA ARG A 331 -43.94 -22.07 14.86
C ARG A 331 -43.68 -23.21 15.83
N ASP A 332 -44.38 -24.34 15.71
CA ASP A 332 -44.14 -25.50 16.56
C ASP A 332 -42.71 -26.05 16.42
N ALA A 333 -42.19 -26.10 15.19
CA ALA A 333 -40.83 -26.56 14.93
C ALA A 333 -39.76 -25.61 15.49
N LEU A 334 -40.02 -24.30 15.44
CA LEU A 334 -39.09 -23.25 15.87
C LEU A 334 -39.23 -22.84 17.35
N ALA A 335 -40.31 -23.25 18.02
CA ALA A 335 -40.57 -22.94 19.43
C ALA A 335 -39.43 -23.40 20.36
N VAL A 336 -38.71 -24.46 20.00
CA VAL A 336 -37.54 -24.97 20.74
C VAL A 336 -36.38 -23.96 20.76
N PHE A 337 -36.32 -23.04 19.79
CA PHE A 337 -35.28 -22.04 19.64
C PHE A 337 -35.70 -20.63 20.14
N ASP A 338 -36.89 -20.50 20.75
CA ASP A 338 -37.45 -19.22 21.19
C ASP A 338 -37.61 -18.19 20.05
N CYS A 339 -37.91 -18.68 18.84
CA CYS A 339 -38.15 -17.87 17.64
C CYS A 339 -39.65 -17.78 17.32
N ASP A 340 -40.11 -16.61 16.84
CA ASP A 340 -41.45 -16.43 16.27
C ASP A 340 -41.41 -16.41 14.73
N VAL A 341 -42.55 -16.71 14.10
CA VAL A 341 -42.70 -16.76 12.64
C VAL A 341 -43.71 -15.71 12.20
N ALA A 342 -43.28 -14.82 11.32
CA ALA A 342 -44.12 -13.83 10.67
C ALA A 342 -44.11 -14.04 9.15
N LEU A 343 -45.30 -14.05 8.52
CA LEU A 343 -45.42 -14.06 7.07
C LEU A 343 -45.42 -12.62 6.55
N ARG A 344 -44.51 -12.32 5.64
CA ARG A 344 -44.37 -11.01 5.01
C ARG A 344 -44.21 -11.17 3.50
N THR A 345 -44.62 -10.17 2.75
CA THR A 345 -44.28 -10.09 1.33
C THR A 345 -43.02 -9.25 1.15
N PHE A 346 -42.19 -9.62 0.19
CA PHE A 346 -40.96 -8.91 -0.15
C PHE A 346 -40.78 -8.87 -1.65
N HIS A 347 -40.08 -7.84 -2.13
CA HIS A 347 -39.65 -7.71 -3.51
C HIS A 347 -38.12 -7.67 -3.57
N PRO A 348 -37.49 -8.21 -4.63
CA PRO A 348 -38.09 -9.04 -5.70
C PRO A 348 -38.45 -10.45 -5.21
N ALA A 349 -39.44 -11.09 -5.82
CA ALA A 349 -39.90 -12.44 -5.47
C ALA A 349 -38.82 -13.55 -5.67
N SER A 350 -37.68 -13.19 -6.28
CA SER A 350 -36.52 -14.05 -6.49
C SER A 350 -35.50 -14.02 -5.34
N ALA A 351 -35.66 -13.13 -4.34
CA ALA A 351 -34.78 -13.12 -3.18
C ALA A 351 -35.07 -14.34 -2.27
N PRO A 352 -34.04 -14.99 -1.69
CA PRO A 352 -34.24 -16.10 -0.77
C PRO A 352 -34.98 -15.63 0.50
N ALA A 353 -35.70 -16.54 1.15
CA ALA A 353 -36.34 -16.26 2.43
C ALA A 353 -35.27 -15.86 3.46
N LEU A 354 -35.49 -14.73 4.16
CA LEU A 354 -34.68 -14.29 5.30
C LEU A 354 -34.93 -15.26 6.47
N SER A 355 -33.87 -15.81 7.04
CA SER A 355 -33.89 -16.74 8.18
C SER A 355 -33.41 -16.12 9.46
#